data_AF-A0A2N6AW15-F1
#
_entry.id   AF-A0A2N6AW15-F1
#
_cell.length_a   1.000
_cell.length_b   1.000
_cell.length_c   1.000
_cell.angle_alpha   90.00
_cell.angle_beta   90.00
_cell.angle_gamma   90.00
#
_symmetry.space_group_name_H-M   'P 1'
#
loop_
_entity.id
_entity.type
_entity.pdbx_description
1 polymer ?
#
loop_
_entity_poly.entity_id
_entity_poly.type
_entity_poly.pdbx_seq_one_letter_code
_entity_poly.pdbx_strand_id
1 'polypeptide(L)'
;ISDSLCLLVLDPEADKAMNVLSNGHIDAPNCAAWVNSLGSQALVTESNSEIHFSQTCVAGGHEIDYNAIYTAPPKANCAPRKDPLAEVPEPDSFGCDFNNTVLNHGTHSLNPGIYCGGLKIKPNAVVTLSPGTYVMKDGLFEMSSNTSLSGEKVTLYLKGDKSRMVLRSNSTLSLSAPSEGPQAGIAIFEDRAAPLLRNHELASNGVKSINGVIYLSRGVLDISSNVEVLAESAFTSVIVRQLHMASNARMGLNTDFEKTTAANISPNIVHLLK
;
A
#
# COMPACT_ATOMS: atom_id res chain seq x y z
N ILE A 1 0.52 16.92 20.21
CA ILE A 1 -0.06 16.54 18.91
C ILE A 1 0.57 15.19 18.59
N SER A 2 -0.21 14.11 18.62
CA SER A 2 0.27 12.78 18.20
C SER A 2 0.22 12.80 16.68
N ASP A 3 1.36 12.73 16.02
CA ASP A 3 1.42 12.71 14.56
C ASP A 3 0.72 11.43 14.06
N SER A 4 -0.09 11.56 13.00
CA SER A 4 -0.84 10.43 12.46
C SER A 4 0.11 9.38 11.85
N LEU A 5 -0.23 8.09 11.94
CA LEU A 5 0.58 7.01 11.39
C LEU A 5 0.36 6.87 9.87
N CYS A 6 1.39 7.18 9.09
CA CYS A 6 1.40 6.99 7.64
C CYS A 6 1.99 5.66 7.21
N LEU A 7 3.00 5.19 7.93
CA LEU A 7 3.70 3.96 7.58
C LEU A 7 3.93 3.10 8.81
N LEU A 8 3.52 1.83 8.74
CA LEU A 8 3.82 0.80 9.73
C LEU A 8 4.41 -0.41 9.02
N VAL A 9 5.67 -0.71 9.35
CA VAL A 9 6.36 -1.93 8.91
C VAL A 9 6.29 -2.95 10.03
N LEU A 10 5.61 -4.07 9.77
CA LEU A 10 5.18 -5.04 10.78
C LEU A 10 6.19 -6.15 11.08
N ASP A 11 7.21 -6.36 10.25
CA ASP A 11 8.19 -7.41 10.50
C ASP A 11 8.88 -7.21 11.85
N PRO A 12 8.90 -8.21 12.77
CA PRO A 12 9.46 -8.06 14.10
C PRO A 12 10.97 -8.30 14.15
N GLU A 13 11.58 -8.92 13.14
CA GLU A 13 12.96 -9.45 13.24
C GLU A 13 13.83 -9.16 12.02
N ALA A 14 13.26 -8.86 10.85
CA ALA A 14 14.03 -8.72 9.63
C ALA A 14 14.99 -7.52 9.65
N ASP A 15 16.26 -7.77 9.32
CA ASP A 15 17.08 -6.71 8.74
C ASP A 15 16.45 -6.27 7.40
N LYS A 16 16.59 -4.98 7.08
CA LYS A 16 16.01 -4.35 5.88
C LYS A 16 14.49 -4.52 5.81
N ALA A 17 13.80 -4.50 6.97
CA ALA A 17 12.35 -4.51 7.04
C ALA A 17 11.76 -3.27 6.34
N MET A 18 12.40 -2.11 6.52
CA MET A 18 12.22 -0.93 5.69
C MET A 18 13.53 -0.63 4.98
N ASN A 19 13.52 -0.67 3.64
CA ASN A 19 14.72 -0.57 2.83
C ASN A 19 14.51 0.43 1.69
N VAL A 20 15.20 1.57 1.73
CA VAL A 20 15.05 2.65 0.74
C VAL A 20 16.41 2.92 0.10
N LEU A 21 16.56 2.51 -1.15
CA LEU A 21 17.83 2.48 -1.86
C LEU A 21 17.74 3.19 -3.22
N SER A 22 18.90 3.41 -3.85
CA SER A 22 19.00 3.81 -5.26
C SER A 22 18.16 5.05 -5.63
N ASN A 23 18.43 6.17 -4.95
CA ASN A 23 17.70 7.44 -5.07
C ASN A 23 16.20 7.32 -4.72
N GLY A 24 15.84 6.41 -3.81
CA GLY A 24 14.48 6.29 -3.31
C GLY A 24 14.10 7.49 -2.45
N HIS A 25 12.86 7.97 -2.56
CA HIS A 25 12.40 9.16 -1.85
C HIS A 25 11.04 8.92 -1.23
N ILE A 26 10.89 9.19 0.06
CA ILE A 26 9.59 9.18 0.75
C ILE A 26 9.31 10.59 1.26
N ASP A 27 8.23 11.21 0.79
CA ASP A 27 7.76 12.52 1.26
C ASP A 27 6.46 12.39 2.04
N ALA A 28 6.54 12.61 3.35
CA ALA A 28 5.44 12.43 4.30
C ALA A 28 5.59 13.36 5.52
N PRO A 29 5.81 14.67 5.32
CA PRO A 29 6.33 15.59 6.35
C PRO A 29 5.36 15.81 7.53
N ASN A 30 4.09 15.43 7.40
CA ASN A 30 3.04 15.67 8.39
C ASN A 30 2.62 14.41 9.17
N CYS A 31 3.37 13.31 9.03
CA CYS A 31 3.01 12.05 9.66
C CYS A 31 4.21 11.19 10.05
N ALA A 32 3.95 10.20 10.90
CA ALA A 32 4.96 9.34 11.47
C ALA A 32 5.09 8.00 10.73
N ALA A 33 6.31 7.46 10.75
CA ALA A 33 6.64 6.10 10.37
C ALA A 33 7.07 5.26 11.58
N TRP A 34 6.68 3.98 11.59
CA TRP A 34 7.06 3.02 12.63
C TRP A 34 7.57 1.71 12.00
N VAL A 35 8.75 1.28 12.41
CA VAL A 35 9.38 0.03 11.96
C VAL A 35 9.53 -0.89 13.17
N ASN A 36 8.76 -1.99 13.17
CA ASN A 36 8.69 -2.91 14.31
C ASN A 36 9.89 -3.83 14.45
N SER A 37 10.75 -3.93 13.43
CA SER A 37 11.82 -4.91 13.43
C SER A 37 12.89 -4.59 14.46
N LEU A 38 13.29 -5.61 15.23
CA LEU A 38 14.40 -5.60 16.19
C LEU A 38 15.75 -5.89 15.53
N GLY A 39 15.80 -6.11 14.21
CA GLY A 39 17.03 -6.32 13.46
C GLY A 39 18.05 -5.21 13.66
N SER A 40 19.34 -5.56 13.59
CA SER A 40 20.43 -4.59 13.73
C SER A 40 20.46 -3.55 12.61
N GLN A 41 19.92 -3.89 11.45
CA GLN A 41 19.76 -3.04 10.27
C GLN A 41 18.27 -3.01 9.87
N ALA A 42 17.36 -2.79 10.82
CA ALA A 42 15.91 -2.85 10.58
C ALA A 42 15.41 -1.80 9.57
N LEU A 43 15.96 -0.58 9.64
CA LEU A 43 15.77 0.48 8.64
C LEU A 43 17.10 0.74 7.93
N VAL A 44 17.12 0.65 6.61
CA VAL A 44 18.30 0.95 5.79
C VAL A 44 17.93 2.00 4.74
N THR A 45 18.74 3.07 4.68
CA THR A 45 18.61 4.12 3.67
C THR A 45 19.97 4.44 3.06
N GLU A 46 20.11 4.22 1.76
CA GLU A 46 21.41 4.26 1.09
C GLU A 46 21.33 4.88 -0.31
N SER A 47 22.48 5.16 -0.91
CA SER A 47 22.61 5.54 -2.33
C SER A 47 21.77 6.79 -2.72
N ASN A 48 22.03 7.92 -2.05
CA ASN A 48 21.33 9.20 -2.21
C ASN A 48 19.81 9.14 -1.99
N SER A 49 19.35 8.19 -1.19
CA SER A 49 17.92 8.08 -0.85
C SER A 49 17.54 9.02 0.28
N GLU A 50 16.27 9.44 0.31
CA GLU A 50 15.78 10.42 1.28
C GLU A 50 14.46 9.96 1.92
N ILE A 51 14.32 10.15 3.23
CA ILE A 51 13.10 9.86 3.98
C ILE A 51 12.67 11.09 4.78
N HIS A 52 11.47 11.58 4.48
CA HIS A 52 10.90 12.77 5.08
C HIS A 52 9.61 12.41 5.83
N PHE A 53 9.73 11.99 7.08
CA PHE A 53 8.60 11.89 8.02
C PHE A 53 8.73 12.95 9.11
N SER A 54 7.62 13.35 9.74
CA SER A 54 7.67 14.20 10.94
C SER A 54 8.40 13.51 12.09
N GLN A 55 8.23 12.18 12.17
CA GLN A 55 8.89 11.30 13.13
C GLN A 55 9.07 9.91 12.51
N THR A 56 10.26 9.34 12.68
CA THR A 56 10.51 7.92 12.38
C THR A 56 10.90 7.20 13.67
N CYS A 57 10.24 6.09 13.97
CA CYS A 57 10.54 5.22 15.10
C CYS A 57 10.91 3.82 14.63
N VAL A 58 12.04 3.30 15.11
CA VAL A 58 12.56 1.98 14.74
C VAL A 58 12.81 1.20 16.02
N ALA A 59 12.32 -0.03 16.09
CA ALA A 59 12.49 -0.87 17.27
C ALA A 59 13.93 -1.37 17.43
N GLY A 60 14.56 -1.78 16.33
CA GLY A 60 15.96 -2.20 16.24
C GLY A 60 16.88 -1.06 15.83
N GLY A 61 17.92 -1.42 15.08
CA GLY A 61 18.91 -0.49 14.54
C GLY A 61 18.49 0.13 13.20
N HIS A 62 19.16 1.22 12.84
CA HIS A 62 19.02 1.84 11.53
C HIS A 62 20.41 2.15 10.96
N GLU A 63 20.51 2.09 9.65
CA GLU A 63 21.72 2.38 8.89
C GLU A 63 21.46 3.49 7.87
N ILE A 64 22.47 4.32 7.68
CA ILE A 64 22.49 5.36 6.67
C ILE A 64 23.88 5.36 6.01
N ASP A 65 23.93 5.36 4.68
CA ASP A 65 25.18 5.43 3.90
C ASP A 65 25.17 6.54 2.83
N TYR A 66 26.19 6.57 1.96
CA TYR A 66 26.29 7.30 0.69
C TYR A 66 25.26 8.42 0.46
N ASN A 67 25.47 9.56 1.11
CA ASN A 67 24.69 10.81 0.94
C ASN A 67 23.18 10.68 1.18
N ALA A 68 22.70 9.65 1.88
CA ALA A 68 21.29 9.55 2.23
C ALA A 68 20.89 10.64 3.25
N ILE A 69 19.62 11.06 3.21
CA ILE A 69 19.11 12.19 4.01
C ILE A 69 17.87 11.77 4.79
N TYR A 70 17.82 12.19 6.05
CA TYR A 70 16.61 12.19 6.87
C TYR A 70 16.22 13.64 7.21
N THR A 71 14.96 14.02 7.02
CA THR A 71 14.48 15.32 7.53
C THR A 71 14.58 15.38 9.05
N ALA A 72 14.28 14.26 9.72
CA ALA A 72 14.46 14.06 11.15
C ALA A 72 15.11 12.68 11.39
N PRO A 73 16.21 12.59 12.17
CA PRO A 73 16.85 11.31 12.45
C PRO A 73 15.89 10.29 13.09
N PRO A 74 15.90 9.02 12.65
CA PRO A 74 15.09 7.96 13.25
C PRO A 74 15.42 7.76 14.73
N LYS A 75 14.39 7.66 15.56
CA LYS A 75 14.52 7.24 16.95
C LYS A 75 14.61 5.71 17.01
N ALA A 76 15.75 5.20 17.47
CA ALA A 76 15.97 3.77 17.71
C ALA A 76 15.39 3.29 19.05
N ASN A 77 15.35 1.96 19.26
CA ASN A 77 14.90 1.28 20.48
C ASN A 77 13.45 1.63 20.89
N CYS A 78 12.59 1.90 19.90
CA CYS A 78 11.17 2.11 20.14
C CYS A 78 10.46 0.79 20.46
N ALA A 79 9.42 0.83 21.28
CA ALA A 79 8.55 -0.34 21.45
C ALA A 79 7.86 -0.65 20.10
N PRO A 80 7.79 -1.92 19.65
CA PRO A 80 7.01 -2.29 18.49
C PRO A 80 5.54 -1.85 18.65
N ARG A 81 4.97 -1.27 17.59
CA ARG A 81 3.56 -0.86 17.55
C ARG A 81 2.70 -2.05 17.12
N LYS A 82 1.61 -2.33 17.84
CA LYS A 82 0.66 -3.38 17.46
C LYS A 82 0.05 -3.07 16.10
N ASP A 83 -0.26 -4.10 15.32
CA ASP A 83 -1.03 -3.97 14.08
C ASP A 83 -2.44 -3.45 14.40
N PRO A 84 -2.79 -2.21 14.01
CA PRO A 84 -4.08 -1.62 14.33
C PRO A 84 -5.23 -2.26 13.55
N LEU A 85 -4.94 -2.99 12.46
CA LEU A 85 -5.95 -3.64 11.64
C LEU A 85 -6.02 -5.14 11.87
N ALA A 86 -5.29 -5.71 12.85
CA ALA A 86 -5.26 -7.16 13.08
C ALA A 86 -6.64 -7.80 13.30
N GLU A 87 -7.59 -7.04 13.87
CA GLU A 87 -8.92 -7.53 14.24
C GLU A 87 -10.00 -7.19 13.20
N VAL A 88 -9.68 -6.45 12.14
CA VAL A 88 -10.65 -6.12 11.09
C VAL A 88 -11.09 -7.41 10.37
N PRO A 89 -12.40 -7.70 10.25
CA PRO A 89 -12.87 -8.92 9.60
C PRO A 89 -12.47 -8.96 8.12
N GLU A 90 -12.00 -10.11 7.66
CA GLU A 90 -11.72 -10.34 6.24
C GLU A 90 -13.04 -10.36 5.44
N PRO A 91 -13.06 -9.85 4.19
CA PRO A 91 -14.22 -9.98 3.33
C PRO A 91 -14.59 -11.45 3.06
N ASP A 92 -15.90 -11.71 2.88
CA ASP A 92 -16.36 -13.03 2.43
C ASP A 92 -15.75 -13.38 1.07
N SER A 93 -15.36 -14.65 0.93
CA SER A 93 -14.64 -15.16 -0.23
C SER A 93 -15.11 -16.56 -0.64
N PHE A 94 -16.33 -16.94 -0.25
CA PHE A 94 -16.94 -18.21 -0.64
C PHE A 94 -17.39 -18.22 -2.10
N GLY A 95 -17.04 -19.28 -2.83
CA GLY A 95 -17.40 -19.43 -4.25
C GLY A 95 -16.51 -18.62 -5.21
N CYS A 96 -17.05 -18.39 -6.41
CA CYS A 96 -16.46 -17.64 -7.53
C CYS A 96 -17.58 -17.03 -8.36
N ASP A 97 -17.61 -15.71 -8.53
CA ASP A 97 -18.55 -15.02 -9.44
C ASP A 97 -17.97 -14.92 -10.85
N PHE A 98 -16.65 -14.70 -10.93
CA PHE A 98 -15.89 -14.56 -12.16
C PHE A 98 -14.68 -15.48 -12.13
N ASN A 99 -14.24 -15.94 -13.30
CA ASN A 99 -13.14 -16.90 -13.43
C ASN A 99 -12.14 -16.44 -14.51
N ASN A 100 -10.86 -16.36 -14.14
CA ASN A 100 -9.74 -16.04 -15.02
C ASN A 100 -9.98 -14.78 -15.86
N THR A 101 -10.47 -13.71 -15.24
CA THR A 101 -10.91 -12.51 -15.95
C THR A 101 -9.72 -11.78 -16.57
N VAL A 102 -9.77 -11.57 -17.89
CA VAL A 102 -8.80 -10.78 -18.65
C VAL A 102 -9.52 -9.72 -19.48
N LEU A 103 -9.18 -8.46 -19.27
CA LEU A 103 -9.73 -7.32 -19.99
C LEU A 103 -8.66 -6.75 -20.91
N ASN A 104 -8.93 -6.66 -22.21
CA ASN A 104 -8.02 -6.11 -23.21
C ASN A 104 -8.70 -4.96 -23.95
N HIS A 105 -8.00 -3.83 -24.10
CA HIS A 105 -8.48 -2.65 -24.82
C HIS A 105 -9.86 -2.13 -24.36
N GLY A 106 -10.28 -0.97 -24.87
CA GLY A 106 -11.62 -0.44 -24.67
C GLY A 106 -11.94 -0.05 -23.22
N THR A 107 -13.22 0.24 -22.97
CA THR A 107 -13.72 0.68 -21.68
C THR A 107 -14.59 -0.40 -21.05
N HIS A 108 -14.34 -0.73 -19.79
CA HIS A 108 -15.04 -1.75 -19.04
C HIS A 108 -15.59 -1.18 -17.74
N SER A 109 -16.78 -1.62 -17.36
CA SER A 109 -17.33 -1.40 -16.02
C SER A 109 -17.42 -2.74 -15.32
N LEU A 110 -16.81 -2.86 -14.14
CA LEU A 110 -16.87 -4.07 -13.33
C LEU A 110 -17.80 -3.88 -12.13
N ASN A 111 -18.38 -5.00 -11.71
CA ASN A 111 -19.19 -5.08 -10.50
C ASN A 111 -18.39 -5.78 -9.39
N PRO A 112 -18.67 -5.46 -8.11
CA PRO A 112 -18.12 -6.18 -6.97
C PRO A 112 -18.39 -7.68 -7.07
N GLY A 113 -17.50 -8.49 -6.49
CA GLY A 113 -17.62 -9.95 -6.51
C GLY A 113 -16.27 -10.65 -6.37
N ILE A 114 -16.30 -11.97 -6.51
CA ILE A 114 -15.16 -12.87 -6.32
C ILE A 114 -14.60 -13.27 -7.69
N TYR A 115 -13.39 -12.80 -7.97
CA TYR A 115 -12.62 -13.03 -9.19
C TYR A 115 -11.59 -14.15 -8.95
N CYS A 116 -12.02 -15.39 -9.18
CA CYS A 116 -11.16 -16.57 -9.06
C CYS A 116 -10.17 -16.65 -10.22
N GLY A 117 -8.89 -16.90 -9.91
CA GLY A 117 -7.80 -16.77 -10.87
C GLY A 117 -7.37 -15.32 -11.12
N GLY A 118 -7.95 -14.37 -10.38
CA GLY A 118 -7.59 -12.95 -10.41
C GLY A 118 -8.23 -12.14 -11.53
N LEU A 119 -7.74 -10.92 -11.67
CA LEU A 119 -8.15 -9.93 -12.66
C LEU A 119 -6.91 -9.38 -13.37
N LYS A 120 -6.84 -9.55 -14.68
CA LYS A 120 -5.76 -9.04 -15.51
C LYS A 120 -6.28 -7.97 -16.45
N ILE A 121 -5.77 -6.75 -16.30
CA ILE A 121 -6.07 -5.60 -17.14
C ILE A 121 -4.87 -5.40 -18.06
N LYS A 122 -5.12 -5.56 -19.35
CA LYS A 122 -4.14 -5.74 -20.42
C LYS A 122 -4.28 -4.60 -21.46
N PRO A 123 -3.35 -4.49 -22.42
CA PRO A 123 -2.97 -3.20 -22.98
C PRO A 123 -4.11 -2.25 -23.33
N ASN A 124 -3.98 -0.99 -22.91
CA ASN A 124 -4.89 0.12 -23.23
C ASN A 124 -6.36 -0.09 -22.81
N ALA A 125 -6.64 -0.98 -21.84
CA ALA A 125 -7.96 -1.07 -21.22
C ALA A 125 -8.16 0.02 -20.16
N VAL A 126 -9.36 0.60 -20.15
CA VAL A 126 -9.85 1.59 -19.18
C VAL A 126 -10.95 0.92 -18.36
N VAL A 127 -10.78 0.82 -17.05
CA VAL A 127 -11.69 0.09 -16.17
C VAL A 127 -12.26 1.01 -15.11
N THR A 128 -13.58 0.97 -14.92
CA THR A 128 -14.26 1.62 -13.80
C THR A 128 -14.90 0.56 -12.92
N LEU A 129 -14.64 0.64 -11.62
CA LEU A 129 -15.22 -0.23 -10.61
C LEU A 129 -16.44 0.43 -10.00
N SER A 130 -17.57 -0.27 -10.00
CA SER A 130 -18.72 0.12 -9.18
C SER A 130 -18.38 -0.06 -7.68
N PRO A 131 -18.97 0.75 -6.77
CA PRO A 131 -18.71 0.65 -5.34
C PRO A 131 -18.89 -0.76 -4.78
N GLY A 132 -17.97 -1.21 -3.92
CA GLY A 132 -18.03 -2.49 -3.24
C GLY A 132 -16.69 -3.22 -3.13
N THR A 133 -16.74 -4.49 -2.74
CA THR A 133 -15.54 -5.32 -2.51
C THR A 133 -15.25 -6.23 -3.70
N TYR A 134 -14.00 -6.23 -4.16
CA TYR A 134 -13.50 -7.08 -5.24
C TYR A 134 -12.48 -8.04 -4.68
N VAL A 135 -12.83 -9.33 -4.66
CA VAL A 135 -11.97 -10.38 -4.10
C VAL A 135 -11.17 -11.02 -5.22
N MET A 136 -9.87 -10.80 -5.22
CA MET A 136 -8.92 -11.41 -6.15
C MET A 136 -8.47 -12.73 -5.53
N LYS A 137 -9.16 -13.81 -5.88
CA LYS A 137 -8.97 -15.11 -5.23
C LYS A 137 -8.04 -15.99 -6.05
N ASP A 138 -6.95 -16.43 -5.43
CA ASP A 138 -5.95 -17.35 -5.98
C ASP A 138 -5.43 -16.98 -7.38
N GLY A 139 -5.25 -15.68 -7.62
CA GLY A 139 -4.64 -15.17 -8.84
C GLY A 139 -4.32 -13.69 -8.77
N LEU A 140 -3.63 -13.20 -9.80
CA LEU A 140 -3.07 -11.85 -9.80
C LEU A 140 -4.15 -10.78 -9.91
N PHE A 141 -3.98 -9.68 -9.18
CA PHE A 141 -4.47 -8.39 -9.63
C PHE A 141 -3.36 -7.74 -10.45
N GLU A 142 -3.49 -7.78 -11.78
CA GLU A 142 -2.44 -7.35 -12.69
C GLU A 142 -2.92 -6.19 -13.57
N MET A 143 -2.13 -5.13 -13.63
CA MET A 143 -2.31 -4.03 -14.57
C MET A 143 -1.01 -3.80 -15.33
N SER A 144 -1.09 -3.76 -16.66
CA SER A 144 0.09 -3.60 -17.50
C SER A 144 -0.23 -2.95 -18.85
N SER A 145 0.71 -2.18 -19.36
CA SER A 145 0.72 -1.63 -20.73
C SER A 145 -0.34 -0.54 -20.93
N ASN A 146 -0.14 0.59 -20.26
CA ASN A 146 -0.95 1.82 -20.37
C ASN A 146 -2.44 1.61 -20.02
N THR A 147 -2.71 0.78 -19.02
CA THR A 147 -4.08 0.53 -18.53
C THR A 147 -4.47 1.55 -17.47
N SER A 148 -5.75 1.84 -17.33
CA SER A 148 -6.25 2.65 -16.21
C SER A 148 -7.36 1.93 -15.45
N LEU A 149 -7.38 2.10 -14.12
CA LEU A 149 -8.47 1.64 -13.27
C LEU A 149 -8.84 2.75 -12.28
N SER A 150 -10.14 3.04 -12.20
CA SER A 150 -10.71 3.93 -11.19
C SER A 150 -11.87 3.29 -10.43
N GLY A 151 -12.07 3.68 -9.18
CA GLY A 151 -13.20 3.23 -8.38
C GLY A 151 -13.38 4.05 -7.10
N GLU A 152 -14.64 4.31 -6.75
CA GLU A 152 -14.98 4.99 -5.51
C GLU A 152 -15.68 4.04 -4.54
N LYS A 153 -15.35 4.14 -3.24
CA LYS A 153 -15.85 3.25 -2.19
C LYS A 153 -15.57 1.78 -2.50
N VAL A 154 -14.32 1.50 -2.85
CA VAL A 154 -13.84 0.19 -3.27
C VAL A 154 -12.81 -0.37 -2.30
N THR A 155 -12.95 -1.65 -1.99
CA THR A 155 -11.90 -2.47 -1.36
C THR A 155 -11.46 -3.57 -2.32
N LEU A 156 -10.16 -3.63 -2.60
CA LEU A 156 -9.53 -4.77 -3.27
C LEU A 156 -8.99 -5.74 -2.22
N TYR A 157 -9.49 -6.98 -2.20
CA TYR A 157 -9.05 -8.03 -1.28
C TYR A 157 -8.23 -9.10 -2.00
N LEU A 158 -6.97 -9.26 -1.61
CA LEU A 158 -6.02 -10.21 -2.20
C LEU A 158 -6.09 -11.54 -1.42
N LYS A 159 -6.97 -12.45 -1.86
CA LYS A 159 -7.29 -13.71 -1.17
C LYS A 159 -6.51 -14.92 -1.73
N GLY A 160 -5.93 -15.72 -0.84
CA GLY A 160 -5.34 -17.01 -1.17
C GLY A 160 -3.88 -16.93 -1.61
N ASP A 161 -3.27 -18.10 -1.82
CA ASP A 161 -1.81 -18.25 -1.90
C ASP A 161 -1.20 -17.53 -3.09
N LYS A 162 -1.94 -17.51 -4.21
CA LYS A 162 -1.48 -16.97 -5.49
C LYS A 162 -1.84 -15.51 -5.71
N SER A 163 -2.57 -14.89 -4.78
CA SER A 163 -3.07 -13.54 -4.95
C SER A 163 -2.02 -12.50 -4.61
N ARG A 164 -1.57 -11.75 -5.62
CA ARG A 164 -0.68 -10.62 -5.41
C ARG A 164 -0.98 -9.50 -6.38
N MET A 165 -0.58 -8.30 -5.99
CA MET A 165 -0.75 -7.08 -6.76
C MET A 165 0.47 -6.87 -7.65
N VAL A 166 0.25 -6.58 -8.93
CA VAL A 166 1.30 -6.35 -9.93
C VAL A 166 0.89 -5.20 -10.84
N LEU A 167 1.46 -4.02 -10.62
CA LEU A 167 1.21 -2.83 -11.44
C LEU A 167 2.48 -2.45 -12.19
N ARG A 168 2.43 -2.47 -13.53
CA ARG A 168 3.58 -2.26 -14.39
C ARG A 168 3.27 -1.38 -15.60
N SER A 169 4.32 -0.91 -16.27
CA SER A 169 4.25 -0.41 -17.65
C SER A 169 3.21 0.70 -17.85
N ASN A 170 3.34 1.78 -17.09
CA ASN A 170 2.48 2.97 -17.12
C ASN A 170 0.99 2.70 -16.83
N SER A 171 0.67 1.65 -16.07
CA SER A 171 -0.67 1.46 -15.52
C SER A 171 -1.02 2.54 -14.50
N THR A 172 -2.23 3.10 -14.58
CA THR A 172 -2.75 4.08 -13.61
C THR A 172 -3.81 3.48 -12.70
N LEU A 173 -3.73 3.79 -11.41
CA LEU A 173 -4.69 3.34 -10.40
C LEU A 173 -5.17 4.55 -9.58
N SER A 174 -6.49 4.68 -9.46
CA SER A 174 -7.15 5.69 -8.64
C SER A 174 -8.27 5.03 -7.82
N LEU A 175 -8.15 4.99 -6.50
CA LEU A 175 -9.15 4.37 -5.62
C LEU A 175 -9.50 5.28 -4.45
N SER A 176 -10.74 5.19 -3.98
CA SER A 176 -11.12 5.61 -2.63
C SER A 176 -11.76 4.45 -1.87
N ALA A 177 -11.30 4.23 -0.64
CA ALA A 177 -11.86 3.23 0.24
C ALA A 177 -13.32 3.57 0.61
N PRO A 178 -14.15 2.58 0.98
CA PRO A 178 -15.47 2.85 1.55
C PRO A 178 -15.33 3.61 2.88
N SER A 179 -16.29 4.46 3.23
CA SER A 179 -16.33 5.16 4.52
C SER A 179 -17.01 4.38 5.64
N GLU A 180 -17.82 3.39 5.26
CA GLU A 180 -18.69 2.63 6.12
C GLU A 180 -18.58 1.14 5.80
N GLY A 181 -19.16 0.32 6.67
CA GLY A 181 -19.10 -1.14 6.56
C GLY A 181 -17.81 -1.73 7.16
N PRO A 182 -17.65 -3.05 7.09
CA PRO A 182 -16.57 -3.74 7.80
C PRO A 182 -15.16 -3.40 7.30
N GLN A 183 -15.04 -2.93 6.05
CA GLN A 183 -13.78 -2.55 5.38
C GLN A 183 -13.61 -1.03 5.29
N ALA A 184 -14.38 -0.27 6.08
CA ALA A 184 -14.32 1.18 6.10
C ALA A 184 -12.87 1.68 6.28
N GLY A 185 -12.43 2.53 5.35
CA GLY A 185 -11.08 3.11 5.31
C GLY A 185 -10.01 2.23 4.65
N ILE A 186 -10.30 1.00 4.23
CA ILE A 186 -9.33 0.09 3.64
C ILE A 186 -9.54 -0.04 2.13
N ALA A 187 -8.56 0.42 1.35
CA ALA A 187 -8.59 0.36 -0.12
C ALA A 187 -8.02 -0.97 -0.65
N ILE A 188 -6.95 -1.46 -0.01
CA ILE A 188 -6.30 -2.73 -0.36
C ILE A 188 -6.11 -3.54 0.92
N PHE A 189 -6.54 -4.80 0.90
CA PHE A 189 -6.47 -5.71 2.02
C PHE A 189 -5.82 -7.02 1.57
N GLU A 190 -4.81 -7.50 2.29
CA GLU A 190 -4.20 -8.82 2.10
C GLU A 190 -4.76 -9.86 3.06
N ASP A 191 -5.02 -11.05 2.53
CA ASP A 191 -5.33 -12.26 3.30
C ASP A 191 -4.31 -12.53 4.40
N ARG A 192 -4.78 -12.67 5.64
CA ARG A 192 -3.91 -12.96 6.80
C ARG A 192 -3.37 -14.39 6.82
N ALA A 193 -3.87 -15.26 5.94
CA ALA A 193 -3.32 -16.59 5.69
C ALA A 193 -2.36 -16.63 4.51
N ALA A 194 -2.07 -15.51 3.83
CA ALA A 194 -1.15 -15.44 2.70
C ALA A 194 0.24 -16.03 3.01
N PRO A 195 0.98 -16.53 2.01
CA PRO A 195 2.39 -16.83 2.17
C PRO A 195 3.17 -15.62 2.72
N LEU A 196 4.03 -15.85 3.71
CA LEU A 196 4.84 -14.79 4.32
C LEU A 196 5.85 -14.25 3.30
N LEU A 197 6.08 -12.93 3.34
CA LEU A 197 6.99 -12.19 2.45
C LEU A 197 6.62 -12.32 0.96
N ARG A 198 5.34 -12.53 0.65
CA ARG A 198 4.87 -12.49 -0.73
C ARG A 198 5.08 -11.09 -1.30
N ASN A 199 5.67 -11.01 -2.48
CA ASN A 199 5.94 -9.75 -3.13
C ASN A 199 4.68 -9.15 -3.80
N HIS A 200 4.39 -7.88 -3.53
CA HIS A 200 3.42 -7.01 -4.21
C HIS A 200 4.18 -5.88 -4.90
N GLU A 201 4.01 -5.78 -6.21
CA GLU A 201 4.84 -4.90 -7.03
C GLU A 201 4.08 -3.66 -7.52
N LEU A 202 4.68 -2.50 -7.26
CA LEU A 202 4.35 -1.21 -7.84
C LEU A 202 5.53 -0.71 -8.69
N ALA A 203 5.59 -1.16 -9.93
CA ALA A 203 6.60 -0.76 -10.92
C ALA A 203 5.95 -0.02 -12.10
N SER A 204 5.08 0.94 -11.78
CA SER A 204 4.34 1.72 -12.75
C SER A 204 4.46 3.21 -12.51
N ASN A 205 4.44 3.97 -13.61
CA ASN A 205 4.55 5.42 -13.60
C ASN A 205 3.20 6.16 -13.40
N GLY A 206 2.18 5.50 -12.83
CA GLY A 206 0.80 5.99 -12.88
C GLY A 206 -0.07 5.76 -11.64
N VAL A 207 0.46 5.25 -10.53
CA VAL A 207 -0.33 5.03 -9.30
C VAL A 207 -0.54 6.36 -8.59
N LYS A 208 -1.53 7.11 -9.06
CA LYS A 208 -1.74 8.52 -8.72
C LYS A 208 -2.35 8.71 -7.34
N SER A 209 -3.42 7.97 -7.02
CA SER A 209 -4.11 8.12 -5.75
C SER A 209 -4.74 6.82 -5.22
N ILE A 210 -4.46 6.52 -3.95
CA ILE A 210 -5.15 5.48 -3.19
C ILE A 210 -5.58 6.11 -1.88
N ASN A 211 -6.81 6.61 -1.85
CA ASN A 211 -7.37 7.26 -0.67
C ASN A 211 -7.88 6.20 0.31
N GLY A 212 -7.07 5.87 1.31
CA GLY A 212 -7.36 4.82 2.29
C GLY A 212 -6.11 4.06 2.73
N VAL A 213 -6.32 2.94 3.43
CA VAL A 213 -5.24 2.09 3.91
C VAL A 213 -4.88 1.02 2.88
N ILE A 214 -3.58 0.83 2.67
CA ILE A 214 -2.99 -0.33 2.00
C ILE A 214 -2.49 -1.26 3.11
N TYR A 215 -3.18 -2.39 3.31
CA TYR A 215 -2.89 -3.36 4.36
C TYR A 215 -2.36 -4.67 3.75
N LEU A 216 -1.04 -4.86 3.78
CA LEU A 216 -0.33 -6.06 3.34
C LEU A 216 0.41 -6.70 4.52
N SER A 217 -0.35 -7.24 5.48
CA SER A 217 0.18 -7.71 6.77
C SER A 217 1.28 -8.77 6.69
N ARG A 218 1.40 -9.44 5.55
CA ARG A 218 2.33 -10.56 5.32
C ARG A 218 3.25 -10.31 4.13
N GLY A 219 2.85 -9.45 3.21
CA GLY A 219 3.57 -9.18 1.98
C GLY A 219 4.65 -8.11 2.09
N VAL A 220 5.63 -8.21 1.18
CA VAL A 220 6.58 -7.14 0.88
C VAL A 220 5.93 -6.23 -0.16
N LEU A 221 5.91 -4.93 0.10
CA LEU A 221 5.56 -3.93 -0.90
C LEU A 221 6.86 -3.47 -1.58
N ASP A 222 7.05 -3.90 -2.82
CA ASP A 222 8.19 -3.51 -3.66
C ASP A 222 7.78 -2.38 -4.61
N ILE A 223 8.48 -1.25 -4.50
CA ILE A 223 8.23 -0.07 -5.34
C ILE A 223 9.48 0.26 -6.12
N SER A 224 9.33 0.20 -7.45
CA SER A 224 10.39 0.49 -8.41
C SER A 224 9.81 1.29 -9.59
N SER A 225 9.59 2.58 -9.35
CA SER A 225 9.04 3.53 -10.32
C SER A 225 10.03 4.67 -10.56
N ASN A 226 9.94 5.34 -11.71
CA ASN A 226 10.70 6.59 -11.94
C ASN A 226 9.82 7.83 -11.76
N VAL A 227 8.68 7.69 -11.08
CA VAL A 227 7.76 8.77 -10.77
C VAL A 227 7.31 8.65 -9.33
N GLU A 228 6.71 9.74 -8.86
CA GLU A 228 6.03 9.80 -7.59
C GLU A 228 4.70 9.04 -7.60
N VAL A 229 4.57 8.08 -6.69
CA VAL A 229 3.33 7.34 -6.44
C VAL A 229 2.62 7.88 -5.21
N LEU A 230 1.30 7.74 -5.18
CA LEU A 230 0.42 8.07 -4.05
C LEU A 230 0.33 9.55 -3.64
N ALA A 231 1.14 10.44 -4.22
CA ALA A 231 1.20 11.86 -3.86
C ALA A 231 -0.11 12.65 -4.10
N GLU A 232 -0.98 12.20 -5.01
CA GLU A 232 -2.29 12.84 -5.22
C GLU A 232 -3.37 12.34 -4.23
N SER A 233 -3.02 11.43 -3.32
CA SER A 233 -3.95 10.98 -2.27
C SER A 233 -4.03 12.04 -1.19
N ALA A 234 -5.25 12.44 -0.82
CA ALA A 234 -5.44 13.33 0.33
C ALA A 234 -5.08 12.62 1.64
N PHE A 235 -5.34 11.31 1.69
CA PHE A 235 -4.98 10.44 2.81
C PHE A 235 -4.54 9.06 2.31
N THR A 236 -3.36 8.61 2.72
CA THR A 236 -2.92 7.21 2.55
C THR A 236 -2.12 6.76 3.75
N SER A 237 -2.46 5.60 4.31
CA SER A 237 -1.59 4.89 5.25
C SER A 237 -1.20 3.53 4.68
N VAL A 238 0.06 3.16 4.87
CA VAL A 238 0.66 1.93 4.37
C VAL A 238 1.04 1.08 5.58
N ILE A 239 0.42 -0.10 5.70
CA ILE A 239 0.71 -1.08 6.74
C ILE A 239 1.15 -2.36 6.03
N VAL A 240 2.43 -2.68 6.10
CA VAL A 240 3.03 -3.77 5.31
C VAL A 240 3.93 -4.64 6.17
N ARG A 241 4.18 -5.88 5.76
CA ARG A 241 5.19 -6.70 6.44
C ARG A 241 6.57 -6.09 6.27
N GLN A 242 6.96 -5.83 5.03
CA GLN A 242 8.19 -5.13 4.67
C GLN A 242 7.92 -4.12 3.55
N LEU A 243 8.72 -3.05 3.51
CA LEU A 243 8.68 -2.03 2.45
C LEU A 243 10.06 -1.93 1.80
N HIS A 244 10.14 -2.22 0.50
CA HIS A 244 11.36 -2.01 -0.27
C HIS A 244 11.12 -1.00 -1.38
N MET A 245 11.99 0.01 -1.46
CA MET A 245 11.96 1.06 -2.48
C MET A 245 13.32 1.16 -3.15
N ALA A 246 13.32 1.19 -4.48
CA ALA A 246 14.54 1.31 -5.27
C ALA A 246 14.28 2.00 -6.62
N SER A 247 15.32 2.16 -7.43
CA SER A 247 15.23 2.60 -8.83
C SER A 247 14.57 3.97 -9.02
N ASN A 248 14.96 4.96 -8.23
CA ASN A 248 14.41 6.32 -8.22
C ASN A 248 12.93 6.43 -7.80
N ALA A 249 12.40 5.40 -7.13
CA ALA A 249 11.02 5.40 -6.65
C ALA A 249 10.78 6.57 -5.69
N ARG A 250 9.72 7.33 -5.94
CA ARG A 250 9.25 8.39 -5.04
C ARG A 250 7.86 8.03 -4.52
N MET A 251 7.62 8.17 -3.23
CA MET A 251 6.31 7.94 -2.60
C MET A 251 5.93 9.20 -1.82
N GLY A 252 4.74 9.74 -2.10
CA GLY A 252 4.12 10.79 -1.28
C GLY A 252 3.04 10.20 -0.38
N LEU A 253 3.06 10.53 0.92
CA LEU A 253 2.00 10.17 1.88
C LEU A 253 1.46 11.42 2.55
N ASN A 254 0.15 11.59 2.49
CA ASN A 254 -0.55 12.73 3.06
C ASN A 254 -1.53 12.28 4.16
N THR A 255 -1.85 13.21 5.06
CA THR A 255 -2.81 13.02 6.16
C THR A 255 -3.82 14.16 6.23
N ASP A 256 -4.23 14.67 5.08
CA ASP A 256 -5.22 15.75 5.00
C ASP A 256 -6.63 15.15 5.12
N PHE A 257 -7.02 14.90 6.38
CA PHE A 257 -8.34 14.35 6.72
C PHE A 257 -9.49 15.33 6.40
N GLU A 258 -9.20 16.61 6.14
CA GLU A 258 -10.18 17.70 6.04
C GLU A 258 -10.39 18.19 4.59
N LYS A 259 -9.38 18.11 3.69
CA LYS A 259 -9.52 18.52 2.27
C LYS A 259 -10.18 17.49 1.37
N THR A 260 -10.57 16.34 1.89
CA THR A 260 -11.34 15.39 1.09
C THR A 260 -12.74 15.96 0.85
N THR A 261 -12.96 16.59 -0.31
CA THR A 261 -14.29 16.77 -0.89
C THR A 261 -15.02 15.44 -1.08
N ALA A 262 -14.31 14.32 -0.99
CA ALA A 262 -14.82 13.02 -0.58
C ALA A 262 -14.82 12.88 0.96
N ALA A 263 -15.77 13.51 1.64
CA ALA A 263 -16.01 13.31 3.06
C ALA A 263 -16.26 11.82 3.35
N ASN A 264 -15.23 10.99 3.62
CA ASN A 264 -15.37 9.53 3.73
C ASN A 264 -14.12 8.78 4.28
N ILE A 265 -13.25 9.40 5.10
CA ILE A 265 -12.29 8.61 5.89
C ILE A 265 -13.01 8.12 7.15
N SER A 266 -13.08 6.80 7.34
CA SER A 266 -13.79 6.21 8.47
C SER A 266 -13.29 6.75 9.82
N PRO A 267 -14.15 7.27 10.71
CA PRO A 267 -13.72 7.70 12.05
C PRO A 267 -12.97 6.60 12.81
N ASN A 268 -13.34 5.34 12.58
CA ASN A 268 -12.67 4.18 13.16
C ASN A 268 -11.23 4.05 12.65
N ILE A 269 -10.99 4.22 11.35
CA ILE A 269 -9.62 4.14 10.80
C ILE A 269 -8.76 5.29 11.32
N VAL A 270 -9.35 6.49 11.43
CA VAL A 270 -8.65 7.65 12.02
C VAL A 270 -8.29 7.38 13.48
N HIS A 271 -9.19 6.78 14.26
CA HIS A 271 -8.91 6.41 15.65
C HIS A 271 -7.80 5.36 15.77
N LEU A 272 -7.79 4.36 14.88
CA LEU A 272 -6.79 3.28 14.86
C LEU A 272 -5.39 3.76 14.45
N LEU A 273 -5.30 4.86 13.69
CA LEU A 273 -4.04 5.38 13.14
C LEU A 273 -3.48 6.60 13.90
N LYS A 274 -4.26 7.22 14.79
CA LYS A 274 -3.78 8.28 15.71
C LYS A 274 -3.02 7.70 16.90
#